data_AF-A0A117MR50-F1
#
_entry.id   AF-A0A117MR50-F1
#
_cell.length_a   1.000
_cell.length_b   1.000
_cell.length_c   1.000
_cell.angle_alpha   90.00
_cell.angle_beta   90.00
_cell.angle_gamma   90.00
#
_symmetry.space_group_name_H-M   'P 1'
#
loop_
_entity.id
_entity.type
_entity.pdbx_description
1 polymer ?
#
loop_
_entity_poly.entity_id
_entity_poly.type
_entity_poly.pdbx_seq_one_letter_code
_entity_poly.pdbx_strand_id
1 'polypeptide(L)'
;MGYELHICRSVSHSHSLRYPISAAEVEALVQRSPDLGFTDDRQAITVAGTDRVLHFWENALEAKHPPDHLIRRMVAIGAELDAWVTGDEGEIYSWNGQEIETRDPAEDDEPGEGAAWITRGCAAAGRNDFAPIVEAEWLAFAAGLDGFEVRSEIGARLPSGPRPIPCPPIAIWTGHPSGEPVPFWFDEDLLEIDVLDEPTLRCMLLVAAGLDAEVQDRDDQPLTV
;
A
#
# COMPACT_ATOMS: atom_id res chain seq x y z
N MET A 1 11.56 -5.26 19.97
CA MET A 1 10.98 -5.23 18.62
C MET A 1 11.95 -5.96 17.73
N GLY A 2 11.48 -6.96 16.98
CA GLY A 2 12.33 -7.66 16.02
C GLY A 2 12.52 -6.78 14.78
N TYR A 3 13.54 -7.09 13.98
CA TYR A 3 13.75 -6.45 12.68
C TYR A 3 13.13 -7.36 11.61
N GLU A 4 12.33 -6.79 10.73
CA GLU A 4 11.53 -7.49 9.73
C GLU A 4 11.87 -6.99 8.33
N LEU A 5 11.86 -7.92 7.37
CA LEU A 5 11.92 -7.60 5.95
C LEU A 5 10.59 -7.91 5.29
N HIS A 6 10.18 -7.06 4.36
CA HIS A 6 8.91 -7.09 3.67
C HIS A 6 9.13 -7.17 2.17
N ILE A 7 8.34 -7.99 1.48
CA ILE A 7 8.22 -7.98 0.02
C ILE A 7 6.87 -7.35 -0.31
N CYS A 8 6.88 -6.13 -0.84
CA CYS A 8 5.67 -5.37 -1.14
C CYS A 8 5.84 -4.45 -2.37
N ARG A 9 4.74 -3.98 -2.97
CA ARG A 9 4.78 -3.11 -4.17
C ARG A 9 4.85 -1.62 -3.86
N SER A 10 4.97 -1.28 -2.59
CA SER A 10 5.31 0.04 -2.07
C SER A 10 6.69 -0.05 -1.42
N VAL A 11 7.39 1.07 -1.30
CA VAL A 11 8.59 1.14 -0.44
C VAL A 11 8.20 1.07 1.03
N SER A 12 7.13 1.76 1.42
CA SER A 12 6.56 1.61 2.76
C SER A 12 5.64 0.40 2.84
N HIS A 13 5.95 -0.54 3.74
CA HIS A 13 5.13 -1.74 3.96
C HIS A 13 3.72 -1.41 4.47
N SER A 14 3.53 -0.26 5.14
CA SER A 14 2.21 0.20 5.59
C SER A 14 1.25 0.46 4.42
N HIS A 15 1.76 0.63 3.21
CA HIS A 15 0.96 0.81 2.00
C HIS A 15 0.78 -0.48 1.19
N SER A 16 1.13 -1.65 1.75
CA SER A 16 0.94 -2.95 1.10
C SER A 16 -0.50 -3.22 0.68
N LEU A 17 -1.48 -2.76 1.47
CA LEU A 17 -2.91 -2.84 1.14
C LEU A 17 -3.30 -1.99 -0.08
N ARG A 18 -2.59 -0.87 -0.32
CA ARG A 18 -2.80 0.03 -1.47
C ARG A 18 -2.26 -0.58 -2.77
N TYR A 19 -1.15 -1.31 -2.66
CA TYR A 19 -0.45 -1.94 -3.78
C TYR A 19 -0.28 -3.44 -3.53
N PRO A 20 -1.36 -4.23 -3.61
CA PRO A 20 -1.36 -5.59 -3.09
C PRO A 20 -0.55 -6.55 -3.95
N ILE A 21 0.14 -7.48 -3.30
CA ILE A 21 0.51 -8.77 -3.89
C ILE A 21 -0.64 -9.73 -3.59
N SER A 22 -1.33 -10.20 -4.64
CA SER A 22 -2.51 -11.04 -4.46
C SER A 22 -2.14 -12.47 -4.05
N ALA A 23 -3.05 -13.14 -3.33
CA ALA A 23 -2.91 -14.56 -2.99
C ALA A 23 -2.70 -15.46 -4.22
N ALA A 24 -3.32 -15.11 -5.36
CA ALA A 24 -3.15 -15.83 -6.62
C ALA A 24 -1.72 -15.69 -7.19
N GLU A 25 -1.10 -14.53 -7.05
CA GLU A 25 0.29 -14.30 -7.45
C GLU A 25 1.26 -15.09 -6.57
N VAL A 26 1.02 -15.11 -5.26
CA VAL A 26 1.80 -15.91 -4.31
C VAL A 26 1.65 -17.41 -4.61
N GLU A 27 0.44 -17.89 -4.87
CA GLU A 27 0.22 -19.29 -5.26
C GLU A 27 0.94 -19.64 -6.57
N ALA A 28 0.84 -18.77 -7.59
CA ALA A 28 1.56 -18.97 -8.84
C ALA A 28 3.08 -18.95 -8.65
N LEU A 29 3.61 -18.16 -7.71
CA LEU A 29 5.03 -18.14 -7.34
C LEU A 29 5.46 -19.46 -6.69
N VAL A 30 4.71 -19.96 -5.72
CA VAL A 30 5.02 -21.23 -5.04
C VAL A 30 4.94 -22.40 -6.03
N GLN A 31 3.96 -22.42 -6.93
CA GLN A 31 3.82 -23.49 -7.92
C GLN A 31 4.99 -23.58 -8.91
N ARG A 32 5.61 -22.45 -9.27
CA ARG A 32 6.74 -22.41 -10.22
C ARG A 32 8.12 -22.50 -9.56
N SER A 33 8.20 -22.34 -8.25
CA SER A 33 9.45 -22.33 -7.48
C SER A 33 9.61 -23.64 -6.70
N PRO A 34 10.48 -24.58 -7.14
CA PRO A 34 10.60 -25.91 -6.51
C PRO A 34 11.17 -25.88 -5.09
N ASP A 35 11.74 -24.76 -4.66
CA ASP A 35 12.28 -24.52 -3.32
C ASP A 35 11.26 -23.86 -2.37
N LEU A 36 10.08 -23.47 -2.87
CA LEU A 36 9.01 -22.86 -2.08
C LEU A 36 7.90 -23.88 -1.83
N GLY A 37 7.25 -23.75 -0.68
CA GLY A 37 6.09 -24.54 -0.31
C GLY A 37 5.14 -23.74 0.58
N PHE A 38 3.91 -24.18 0.72
CA PHE A 38 3.00 -23.62 1.72
C PHE A 38 3.14 -24.39 3.04
N THR A 39 2.97 -23.67 4.14
CA THR A 39 2.59 -24.24 5.44
C THR A 39 1.18 -24.83 5.38
N ASP A 40 0.82 -25.69 6.35
CA ASP A 40 -0.46 -26.41 6.35
C ASP A 40 -1.69 -25.48 6.36
N ASP A 41 -1.59 -24.33 7.03
CA ASP A 41 -2.65 -23.30 7.09
C ASP A 41 -2.63 -22.32 5.90
N ARG A 42 -1.63 -22.44 5.02
CA ARG A 42 -1.38 -21.58 3.85
C ARG A 42 -1.22 -20.09 4.19
N GLN A 43 -0.93 -19.75 5.45
CA GLN A 43 -0.64 -18.37 5.86
C GLN A 43 0.84 -18.01 5.72
N ALA A 44 1.71 -19.01 5.50
CA ALA A 44 3.13 -18.78 5.29
C ALA A 44 3.73 -19.69 4.20
N ILE A 45 4.83 -19.22 3.62
CA ILE A 45 5.64 -19.90 2.61
C ILE A 45 6.90 -20.46 3.29
N THR A 46 7.12 -21.76 3.20
CA THR A 46 8.38 -22.40 3.56
C THR A 46 9.41 -22.22 2.45
N VAL A 47 10.66 -21.95 2.82
CA VAL A 47 11.78 -21.81 1.86
C VAL A 47 12.80 -22.91 2.13
N ALA A 48 13.17 -23.68 1.11
CA ALA A 48 14.13 -24.77 1.26
C ALA A 48 15.49 -24.27 1.74
N GLY A 49 16.09 -24.99 2.69
CA GLY A 49 17.40 -24.63 3.25
C GLY A 49 17.35 -23.64 4.41
N THR A 50 16.17 -23.23 4.87
CA THR A 50 15.97 -22.45 6.08
C THR A 50 14.85 -23.03 6.95
N ASP A 51 14.90 -22.75 8.25
CA ASP A 51 13.82 -23.05 9.22
C ASP A 51 12.85 -21.88 9.39
N ARG A 52 13.10 -20.76 8.70
CA ARG A 52 12.25 -19.58 8.65
C ARG A 52 11.20 -19.70 7.54
N VAL A 53 10.09 -19.01 7.75
CA VAL A 53 8.99 -18.92 6.78
C VAL A 53 8.78 -17.46 6.38
N LEU A 54 8.20 -17.23 5.21
CA LEU A 54 7.68 -15.93 4.81
C LEU A 54 6.19 -15.90 5.14
N HIS A 55 5.76 -15.03 6.04
CA HIS A 55 4.33 -14.87 6.34
C HIS A 55 3.67 -14.06 5.24
N PHE A 56 2.51 -14.50 4.76
CA PHE A 56 1.68 -13.71 3.85
C PHE A 56 0.61 -12.99 4.67
N TRP A 57 0.83 -11.69 4.87
CA TRP A 57 -0.01 -10.83 5.70
C TRP A 57 -0.24 -9.49 4.98
N GLU A 58 -1.45 -8.95 5.03
CA GLU A 58 -1.80 -7.65 4.44
C GLU A 58 -1.32 -7.45 2.98
N ASN A 59 -1.38 -8.51 2.17
CA ASN A 59 -0.93 -8.50 0.78
C ASN A 59 0.58 -8.24 0.59
N ALA A 60 1.40 -8.53 1.60
CA ALA A 60 2.85 -8.54 1.55
C ALA A 60 3.42 -9.89 2.05
N LEU A 61 4.69 -10.17 1.74
CA LEU A 61 5.42 -11.30 2.33
C LEU A 61 6.45 -10.77 3.33
N GLU A 62 6.40 -11.22 4.58
CA GLU A 62 7.33 -10.74 5.62
C GLU A 62 8.17 -11.87 6.24
N ALA A 63 9.36 -11.53 6.72
CA ALA A 63 10.20 -12.43 7.49
C ALA A 63 10.88 -11.71 8.65
N LYS A 64 10.81 -12.30 9.85
CA LYS A 64 11.46 -11.76 11.05
C LYS A 64 12.89 -12.27 11.17
N HIS A 65 13.85 -11.35 11.28
CA HIS A 65 15.29 -11.64 11.37
C HIS A 65 15.78 -12.65 10.32
N PRO A 66 15.55 -12.39 9.01
CA PRO A 66 15.95 -13.32 7.98
C PRO A 66 17.48 -13.44 7.92
N PRO A 67 18.04 -14.67 7.87
CA PRO A 67 19.48 -14.85 7.63
C PRO A 67 19.85 -14.48 6.18
N ASP A 68 21.12 -14.20 5.90
CA ASP A 68 21.61 -13.74 4.58
C ASP A 68 21.10 -14.56 3.38
N HIS A 69 21.04 -15.88 3.51
CA HIS A 69 20.56 -16.75 2.43
C HIS A 69 19.06 -16.58 2.18
N LEU A 70 18.26 -16.31 3.22
CA LEU A 70 16.85 -15.99 3.08
C LEU A 70 16.67 -14.58 2.50
N ILE A 71 17.47 -13.59 2.92
CA ILE A 71 17.44 -12.23 2.31
C ILE A 71 17.69 -12.32 0.80
N ARG A 72 18.70 -13.08 0.37
CA ARG A 72 18.96 -13.32 -1.06
C ARG A 72 17.76 -13.94 -1.77
N ARG A 73 17.08 -14.91 -1.14
CA ARG A 73 15.90 -15.52 -1.73
C ARG A 73 14.71 -14.56 -1.75
N MET A 74 14.53 -13.74 -0.72
CA MET A 74 13.51 -12.68 -0.70
C MET A 74 13.73 -11.68 -1.83
N VAL A 75 14.97 -11.24 -2.08
CA VAL A 75 15.29 -10.36 -3.23
C VAL A 75 14.97 -11.03 -4.57
N ALA A 76 15.28 -12.32 -4.72
CA ALA A 76 14.90 -13.06 -5.93
C ALA A 76 13.37 -13.18 -6.08
N ILE A 77 12.64 -13.44 -4.99
CA ILE A 77 11.17 -13.46 -4.98
C ILE A 77 10.60 -12.08 -5.31
N GLY A 78 11.14 -11.00 -4.74
CA GLY A 78 10.75 -9.63 -5.04
C GLY A 78 10.90 -9.32 -6.53
N ALA A 79 12.02 -9.71 -7.14
CA ALA A 79 12.22 -9.59 -8.58
C ALA A 79 11.19 -10.39 -9.41
N GLU A 80 10.82 -11.61 -8.97
CA GLU A 80 9.78 -12.41 -9.64
C GLU A 80 8.36 -11.84 -9.50
N LEU A 81 8.07 -11.14 -8.41
CA LEU A 81 6.79 -10.49 -8.14
C LEU A 81 6.72 -9.04 -8.62
N ASP A 82 7.86 -8.51 -9.10
CA ASP A 82 8.07 -7.11 -9.43
C ASP A 82 7.68 -6.21 -8.24
N ALA A 83 8.30 -6.51 -7.10
CA ALA A 83 8.06 -5.92 -5.79
C ALA A 83 9.40 -5.57 -5.11
N TRP A 84 9.35 -4.57 -4.24
CA TRP A 84 10.48 -4.15 -3.41
C TRP A 84 10.72 -5.14 -2.28
N VAL A 85 11.97 -5.24 -1.82
CA VAL A 85 12.30 -5.87 -0.53
C VAL A 85 12.77 -4.77 0.40
N THR A 86 11.99 -4.48 1.44
CA THR A 86 12.22 -3.34 2.33
C THR A 86 12.37 -3.77 3.78
N GLY A 87 13.21 -3.06 4.54
CA GLY A 87 13.28 -3.22 5.99
C GLY A 87 12.31 -2.30 6.73
N ASP A 88 12.20 -2.49 8.04
CA ASP A 88 11.35 -1.65 8.90
C ASP A 88 11.78 -0.17 8.92
N GLU A 89 13.03 0.14 8.55
CA GLU A 89 13.55 1.51 8.48
C GLU A 89 13.41 2.12 7.07
N GLY A 90 12.73 1.42 6.14
CA GLY A 90 12.48 1.86 4.77
C GLY A 90 13.62 1.58 3.78
N GLU A 91 14.72 0.98 4.25
CA GLU A 91 15.85 0.61 3.40
C GLU A 91 15.46 -0.45 2.37
N ILE A 92 15.97 -0.31 1.15
CA ILE A 92 15.68 -1.20 0.02
C ILE A 92 16.83 -2.17 -0.18
N TYR A 93 16.50 -3.46 -0.26
CA TYR A 93 17.40 -4.57 -0.58
C TYR A 93 17.31 -4.95 -2.04
N SER A 94 18.46 -5.02 -2.71
CA SER A 94 18.54 -5.39 -4.13
C SER A 94 19.76 -6.25 -4.43
N TRP A 95 19.78 -6.90 -5.59
CA TRP A 95 20.90 -7.72 -6.05
C TRP A 95 21.66 -7.02 -7.18
N ASN A 96 22.93 -6.73 -6.97
CA ASN A 96 23.78 -6.05 -7.96
C ASN A 96 24.48 -7.01 -8.95
N GLY A 97 24.20 -8.30 -8.87
CA GLY A 97 24.89 -9.35 -9.65
C GLY A 97 25.92 -10.15 -8.86
N GLN A 98 26.38 -9.66 -7.70
CA GLN A 98 27.43 -10.27 -6.88
C GLN A 98 27.02 -10.42 -5.42
N GLU A 99 26.36 -9.41 -4.86
CA GLU A 99 25.93 -9.36 -3.48
C GLU A 99 24.60 -8.63 -3.31
N ILE A 100 24.10 -8.67 -2.07
CA ILE A 100 22.94 -7.90 -1.67
C ILE A 100 23.42 -6.50 -1.33
N GLU A 101 22.87 -5.50 -2.00
CA GLU A 101 23.06 -4.10 -1.68
C GLU A 101 21.85 -3.59 -0.90
N THR A 102 22.12 -2.73 0.07
CA THR A 102 21.13 -1.99 0.85
C THR A 102 21.30 -0.52 0.54
N ARG A 103 20.21 0.17 0.25
CA ARG A 103 20.19 1.61 -0.01
C ARG A 103 18.97 2.26 0.63
N ASP A 104 19.06 3.56 0.87
CA ASP A 104 17.89 4.36 1.20
C ASP A 104 16.96 4.47 -0.03
N PRO A 105 15.65 4.66 0.17
CA PRO A 105 14.73 4.97 -0.91
C PRO A 105 15.08 6.32 -1.53
N ALA A 106 14.93 6.42 -2.85
CA ALA A 106 15.00 7.70 -3.53
C ALA A 106 13.67 8.44 -3.35
N GLU A 107 13.68 9.77 -3.47
CA GLU A 107 12.47 10.60 -3.46
C GLU A 107 11.43 10.13 -4.50
N ASP A 108 11.90 9.58 -5.63
CA ASP A 108 11.05 9.03 -6.70
C ASP A 108 10.48 7.62 -6.41
N ASP A 109 10.99 6.93 -5.38
CA ASP A 109 10.55 5.57 -4.99
C ASP A 109 9.36 5.61 -4.02
N GLU A 110 9.22 6.66 -3.22
CA GLU A 110 8.19 6.74 -2.20
C GLU A 110 6.83 7.16 -2.79
N PRO A 111 5.74 6.41 -2.56
CA PRO A 111 4.41 6.99 -2.70
C PRO A 111 4.31 8.14 -1.70
N GLY A 112 3.74 9.27 -2.09
CA GLY A 112 3.57 10.41 -1.19
C GLY A 112 2.95 9.92 0.12
N GLU A 113 3.57 10.23 1.25
CA GLU A 113 2.98 9.94 2.56
C GLU A 113 1.62 10.68 2.64
N GLY A 114 0.57 10.04 3.14
CA GLY A 114 -0.79 10.60 3.21
C GLY A 114 -0.82 12.03 3.72
N ALA A 115 -1.13 13.00 2.87
CA ALA A 115 -1.00 14.41 3.19
C ALA A 115 -2.20 14.94 4.00
N ALA A 116 -3.37 14.30 3.86
CA ALA A 116 -4.57 14.63 4.61
C ALA A 116 -5.57 13.46 4.62
N TRP A 117 -6.52 13.53 5.55
CA TRP A 117 -7.58 12.54 5.70
C TRP A 117 -8.97 13.17 5.65
N ILE A 118 -9.97 12.41 5.21
CA ILE A 118 -11.39 12.70 5.39
C ILE A 118 -11.92 11.74 6.44
N THR A 119 -12.47 12.27 7.54
CA THR A 119 -12.91 11.48 8.68
C THR A 119 -14.09 12.13 9.38
N ARG A 120 -14.93 11.32 10.05
CA ARG A 120 -16.06 11.77 10.89
C ARG A 120 -15.68 11.91 12.37
N GLY A 121 -14.42 11.63 12.73
CA GLY A 121 -13.88 11.76 14.08
C GLY A 121 -12.55 12.51 14.13
N CYS A 122 -11.99 12.67 15.32
CA CYS A 122 -10.61 13.14 15.50
C CYS A 122 -9.80 12.06 16.22
N ALA A 123 -8.49 11.96 15.98
CA ALA A 123 -7.69 10.90 16.62
C ALA A 123 -7.69 10.97 18.15
N ALA A 124 -7.88 12.17 18.72
CA ALA A 124 -7.99 12.37 20.16
C ALA A 124 -9.24 11.71 20.79
N ALA A 125 -10.27 11.39 20.01
CA ALA A 125 -11.53 10.81 20.48
C ALA A 125 -11.68 9.29 20.23
N GLY A 126 -10.62 8.64 19.71
CA GLY A 126 -10.74 7.35 19.04
C GLY A 126 -11.27 7.60 17.64
N ARG A 127 -10.41 7.39 16.63
CA ARG A 127 -10.78 7.57 15.22
C ARG A 127 -12.04 6.73 14.99
N ASN A 128 -13.18 7.40 14.82
CA ASN A 128 -14.42 6.82 14.33
C ASN A 128 -15.26 5.86 15.21
N ASP A 129 -15.08 5.79 16.54
CA ASP A 129 -15.87 4.88 17.39
C ASP A 129 -17.40 5.07 17.34
N PHE A 130 -17.89 6.24 16.86
CA PHE A 130 -19.32 6.56 16.87
C PHE A 130 -19.99 6.64 15.48
N ALA A 131 -19.25 6.84 14.40
CA ALA A 131 -19.80 6.97 13.03
C ALA A 131 -18.72 6.81 11.94
N PRO A 132 -18.14 5.61 11.73
CA PRO A 132 -17.10 5.42 10.72
C PRO A 132 -17.59 5.66 9.30
N ILE A 133 -16.70 6.11 8.41
CA ILE A 133 -16.94 6.02 6.97
C ILE A 133 -16.80 4.54 6.60
N VAL A 134 -17.84 3.96 6.01
CA VAL A 134 -17.80 2.56 5.57
C VAL A 134 -17.39 2.50 4.11
N GLU A 135 -16.51 1.57 3.73
CA GLU A 135 -16.01 1.44 2.35
C GLU A 135 -17.14 1.39 1.31
N ALA A 136 -18.18 0.60 1.58
CA ALA A 136 -19.34 0.48 0.68
C ALA A 136 -20.12 1.80 0.53
N GLU A 137 -20.22 2.60 1.60
CA GLU A 137 -20.83 3.94 1.54
C GLU A 137 -19.95 4.87 0.70
N TRP A 138 -18.63 4.87 0.94
CA TRP A 138 -17.68 5.68 0.20
C TRP A 138 -17.73 5.39 -1.29
N LEU A 139 -17.61 4.12 -1.70
CA LEU A 139 -17.63 3.72 -3.10
C LEU A 139 -18.96 4.05 -3.78
N ALA A 140 -20.09 3.89 -3.08
CA ALA A 140 -21.40 4.25 -3.60
C ALA A 140 -21.56 5.77 -3.80
N PHE A 141 -21.06 6.56 -2.85
CA PHE A 141 -21.05 8.02 -2.94
C PHE A 141 -20.15 8.50 -4.10
N ALA A 142 -18.92 8.00 -4.18
CA ALA A 142 -17.96 8.35 -5.23
C ALA A 142 -18.46 8.00 -6.63
N ALA A 143 -19.14 6.85 -6.80
CA ALA A 143 -19.73 6.46 -8.08
C ALA A 143 -20.83 7.42 -8.59
N GLY A 144 -21.38 8.27 -7.71
CA GLY A 144 -22.37 9.30 -8.05
C GLY A 144 -21.78 10.70 -8.25
N LEU A 145 -20.48 10.90 -8.00
CA LEU A 145 -19.82 12.20 -8.15
C LEU A 145 -19.27 12.41 -9.55
N ASP A 146 -19.52 13.60 -10.11
CA ASP A 146 -18.90 14.02 -11.36
C ASP A 146 -17.38 14.11 -11.19
N GLY A 147 -16.64 13.51 -12.12
CA GLY A 147 -15.17 13.48 -12.11
C GLY A 147 -14.57 12.41 -11.21
N PHE A 148 -15.36 11.47 -10.68
CA PHE A 148 -14.85 10.27 -10.02
C PHE A 148 -15.07 9.02 -10.88
N GLU A 149 -14.14 8.07 -10.78
CA GLU A 149 -14.26 6.74 -11.34
C GLU A 149 -13.90 5.71 -10.27
N VAL A 150 -14.69 4.63 -10.19
CA VAL A 150 -14.34 3.46 -9.37
C VAL A 150 -13.63 2.44 -10.24
N ARG A 151 -12.39 2.10 -9.92
CA ARG A 151 -11.54 1.16 -10.68
C ARG A 151 -11.02 0.04 -9.78
N SER A 152 -10.62 -1.07 -10.37
CA SER A 152 -9.94 -2.19 -9.67
C SER A 152 -8.49 -2.36 -10.14
N GLU A 153 -7.91 -1.25 -10.62
CA GLU A 153 -6.51 -1.14 -11.01
C GLU A 153 -5.97 0.21 -10.57
N ILE A 154 -4.73 0.24 -10.12
CA ILE A 154 -4.02 1.46 -9.72
C ILE A 154 -2.65 1.52 -10.39
N GLY A 155 -2.21 2.72 -10.77
CA GLY A 155 -0.83 2.95 -11.19
C GLY A 155 0.14 2.77 -10.01
N ALA A 156 1.12 1.90 -10.16
CA ALA A 156 2.16 1.67 -9.15
C ALA A 156 3.55 1.91 -9.75
N ARG A 157 4.48 2.42 -8.93
CA ARG A 157 5.90 2.49 -9.26
C ARG A 157 6.60 1.25 -8.73
N LEU A 158 6.95 0.35 -9.64
CA LEU A 158 7.53 -0.94 -9.31
C LEU A 158 9.03 -0.96 -9.67
N PRO A 159 9.80 -1.94 -9.20
CA PRO A 159 11.21 -2.08 -9.57
C PRO A 159 11.46 -2.10 -11.08
N SER A 160 10.55 -2.69 -11.87
CA SER A 160 10.64 -2.70 -13.34
C SER A 160 10.15 -1.42 -14.04
N GLY A 161 9.56 -0.49 -13.29
CA GLY A 161 9.02 0.78 -13.77
C GLY A 161 7.52 0.96 -13.49
N PRO A 162 6.95 2.11 -13.90
CA PRO A 162 5.53 2.41 -13.66
C PRO A 162 4.60 1.52 -14.49
N ARG A 163 3.61 0.89 -13.86
CA ARG A 163 2.53 0.16 -14.55
C ARG A 163 1.27 0.04 -13.71
N PRO A 164 0.09 -0.18 -14.32
CA PRO A 164 -1.11 -0.55 -13.59
C PRO A 164 -0.94 -1.94 -12.94
N ILE A 165 -1.49 -2.09 -11.73
CA ILE A 165 -1.63 -3.36 -11.03
C ILE A 165 -3.07 -3.55 -10.56
N PRO A 166 -3.57 -4.80 -10.46
CA PRO A 166 -4.87 -5.07 -9.84
C PRO A 166 -4.89 -4.63 -8.38
N CYS A 167 -6.01 -4.07 -7.92
CA CYS A 167 -6.26 -3.72 -6.52
C CYS A 167 -7.75 -3.89 -6.17
N PRO A 168 -8.12 -3.88 -4.88
CA PRO A 168 -9.51 -3.69 -4.46
C PRO A 168 -10.13 -2.44 -5.11
N PRO A 169 -11.47 -2.38 -5.25
CA PRO A 169 -12.14 -1.22 -5.80
C PRO A 169 -11.72 0.08 -5.10
N ILE A 170 -11.24 1.04 -5.87
CA ILE A 170 -10.81 2.35 -5.40
C ILE A 170 -11.51 3.45 -6.18
N ALA A 171 -11.95 4.49 -5.47
CA ALA A 171 -12.44 5.71 -6.06
C ALA A 171 -11.27 6.63 -6.41
N ILE A 172 -11.23 7.06 -7.67
CA ILE A 172 -10.17 7.89 -8.24
C ILE A 172 -10.81 9.17 -8.78
N TRP A 173 -10.35 10.30 -8.30
CA TRP A 173 -10.73 11.60 -8.86
C TRP A 173 -9.94 11.87 -10.14
N THR A 174 -10.64 12.04 -11.26
CA THR A 174 -10.09 12.28 -12.60
C THR A 174 -10.20 13.74 -13.05
N GLY A 175 -10.75 14.61 -12.19
CA GLY A 175 -10.96 16.04 -12.46
C GLY A 175 -9.79 16.96 -12.09
N HIS A 176 -8.63 16.42 -11.69
CA HIS A 176 -7.50 17.22 -11.25
C HIS A 176 -6.92 18.09 -12.39
N PRO A 177 -6.60 19.39 -12.17
CA PRO A 177 -6.09 20.27 -13.23
C PRO A 177 -4.77 19.84 -13.88
N SER A 178 -3.95 19.03 -13.21
CA SER A 178 -2.73 18.44 -13.80
C SER A 178 -3.02 17.35 -14.84
N GLY A 179 -4.23 16.80 -14.85
CA GLY A 179 -4.60 15.61 -15.62
C GLY A 179 -4.22 14.28 -14.95
N GLU A 180 -3.49 14.31 -13.84
CA GLU A 180 -3.12 13.11 -13.09
C GLU A 180 -4.29 12.65 -12.21
N PRO A 181 -4.60 11.33 -12.17
CA PRO A 181 -5.61 10.79 -11.28
C PRO A 181 -5.19 10.91 -9.82
N VAL A 182 -6.13 11.27 -8.94
CA VAL A 182 -5.91 11.33 -7.49
C VAL A 182 -6.71 10.21 -6.81
N PRO A 183 -6.04 9.16 -6.31
CA PRO A 183 -6.70 8.10 -5.57
C PRO A 183 -7.15 8.57 -4.19
N PHE A 184 -8.33 8.12 -3.77
CA PHE A 184 -8.84 8.31 -2.41
C PHE A 184 -8.84 6.94 -1.75
N TRP A 185 -7.79 6.68 -0.97
CA TRP A 185 -7.56 5.40 -0.33
C TRP A 185 -8.52 5.23 0.84
N PHE A 186 -9.26 4.13 0.86
CA PHE A 186 -10.03 3.75 2.05
C PHE A 186 -9.09 3.02 3.01
N ASP A 187 -8.94 3.52 4.23
CA ASP A 187 -8.11 2.91 5.27
C ASP A 187 -8.93 2.79 6.56
N GLU A 188 -9.29 1.55 6.90
CA GLU A 188 -10.20 1.13 7.98
C GLU A 188 -11.56 1.84 8.02
N ASP A 189 -11.56 3.13 8.32
CA ASP A 189 -12.71 3.96 8.64
C ASP A 189 -12.58 5.43 8.17
N LEU A 190 -11.50 5.76 7.45
CA LEU A 190 -11.20 7.08 6.90
C LEU A 190 -10.81 7.01 5.41
N LEU A 191 -10.77 8.17 4.78
CA LEU A 191 -10.20 8.32 3.43
C LEU A 191 -8.85 9.04 3.51
N GLU A 192 -7.81 8.46 2.94
CA GLU A 192 -6.48 9.05 2.86
C GLU A 192 -6.14 9.50 1.44
N ILE A 193 -5.50 10.67 1.35
CA ILE A 193 -5.07 11.28 0.10
C ILE A 193 -3.59 11.67 0.20
N ASP A 194 -2.79 11.19 -0.74
CA ASP A 194 -1.32 11.35 -0.74
C ASP A 194 -0.85 12.73 -1.27
N VAL A 195 -1.69 13.40 -2.07
CA VAL A 195 -1.37 14.70 -2.71
C VAL A 195 -2.28 15.78 -2.15
N LEU A 196 -1.71 16.76 -1.44
CA LEU A 196 -2.47 17.90 -0.90
C LEU A 196 -2.04 19.21 -1.56
N ASP A 197 -2.59 19.48 -2.73
CA ASP A 197 -2.56 20.81 -3.34
C ASP A 197 -3.94 21.49 -3.24
N GLU A 198 -4.03 22.76 -3.64
CA GLU A 198 -5.26 23.54 -3.53
C GLU A 198 -6.46 22.91 -4.29
N PRO A 199 -6.32 22.42 -5.55
CA PRO A 199 -7.38 21.68 -6.22
C PRO A 199 -7.82 20.43 -5.45
N THR A 200 -6.86 19.66 -4.93
CA THR A 200 -7.18 18.43 -4.19
C THR A 200 -7.88 18.73 -2.87
N LEU A 201 -7.40 19.72 -2.10
CA LEU A 201 -8.08 20.16 -0.88
C LEU A 201 -9.54 20.59 -1.14
N ARG A 202 -9.79 21.31 -2.24
CA ARG A 202 -11.17 21.69 -2.63
C ARG A 202 -12.03 20.46 -2.93
N CYS A 203 -11.48 19.47 -3.63
CA CYS A 203 -12.18 18.21 -3.90
C CYS A 203 -12.46 17.46 -2.59
N MET A 204 -11.47 17.36 -1.70
CA MET A 204 -11.61 16.72 -0.39
C MET A 204 -12.70 17.38 0.45
N LEU A 205 -12.78 18.72 0.47
CA LEU A 205 -13.83 19.44 1.19
C LEU A 205 -15.23 19.21 0.62
N LEU A 206 -15.36 19.07 -0.70
CA LEU A 206 -16.64 18.71 -1.34
C LEU A 206 -17.05 17.28 -0.97
N VAL A 207 -16.11 16.35 -0.98
CA VAL A 207 -16.34 14.96 -0.55
C VAL A 207 -16.73 14.91 0.92
N ALA A 208 -15.97 15.59 1.79
CA ALA A 208 -16.22 15.65 3.23
C ALA A 208 -17.62 16.20 3.53
N ALA A 209 -18.02 17.30 2.88
CA ALA A 209 -19.36 17.86 3.02
C ALA A 209 -20.46 16.89 2.59
N GLY A 210 -20.25 16.09 1.54
CA GLY A 210 -21.20 15.07 1.09
C GLY A 210 -21.28 13.85 2.00
N LEU A 211 -20.23 13.56 2.76
CA LEU A 211 -20.16 12.46 3.73
C LEU A 211 -20.47 12.89 5.16
N ASP A 212 -20.82 14.16 5.41
CA ASP A 212 -20.95 14.73 6.77
C ASP A 212 -19.67 14.48 7.61
N ALA A 213 -18.52 14.76 7.00
CA ALA A 213 -17.19 14.52 7.52
C ALA A 213 -16.35 15.81 7.50
N GLU A 214 -15.12 15.73 8.01
CA GLU A 214 -14.14 16.82 8.03
C GLU A 214 -12.85 16.41 7.30
N VAL A 215 -12.09 17.42 6.85
CA VAL A 215 -10.75 17.22 6.30
C VAL A 215 -9.72 17.60 7.36
N GLN A 216 -8.77 16.71 7.65
CA GLN A 216 -7.73 16.90 8.66
C GLN A 216 -6.33 16.68 8.05
N ASP A 217 -5.33 17.39 8.57
CA ASP A 217 -3.92 17.10 8.30
C ASP A 217 -3.39 15.99 9.22
N ARG A 218 -2.09 15.69 9.10
CA ARG A 218 -1.44 14.63 9.88
C ARG A 218 -1.38 14.87 11.38
N ASP A 219 -1.54 16.12 11.80
CA ASP A 219 -1.54 16.55 13.20
C ASP A 219 -2.98 16.69 13.74
N ASP A 220 -3.94 16.05 13.05
CA ASP A 220 -5.38 16.10 13.31
C ASP A 220 -5.95 17.54 13.32
N GLN A 221 -5.30 18.48 12.61
CA GLN A 221 -5.80 19.84 12.49
C GLN A 221 -6.77 19.95 11.32
N PRO A 222 -7.94 20.59 11.51
CA PRO A 222 -8.88 20.78 10.42
C PRO A 222 -8.28 21.67 9.32
N LEU A 223 -8.44 21.24 8.07
CA LEU A 223 -8.01 21.98 6.89
C LEU A 223 -9.16 22.76 6.26
N THR A 224 -8.88 23.98 5.82
CA THR A 224 -9.84 24.88 5.14
C THR A 224 -9.17 25.58 3.95
N VAL A 225 -9.95 26.03 2.96
CA VAL A 225 -9.46 26.88 1.84
C VAL A 225 -9.26 28.33 2.28
#